data_AF-M1CJL0-F1
#
_entry.id   AF-M1CJL0-F1
#
_cell.length_a   1.000
_cell.length_b   1.000
_cell.length_c   1.000
_cell.angle_alpha   90.00
_cell.angle_beta   90.00
_cell.angle_gamma   90.00
#
_symmetry.space_group_name_H-M   'P 1'
#
loop_
_entity.id
_entity.type
_entity.pdbx_description
1 polymer ?
#
loop_
_entity_poly.entity_id
_entity_poly.type
_entity_poly.pdbx_seq_one_letter_code
_entity_poly.pdbx_strand_id
1 'polypeptide(L)' 'MDKSSTGVFSLSLKLYPGRHEIKFVVDGIWKIDPLRPIVHNDGHENNLFIVT' A
#
# COMPACT_ATOMS: atom_id res chain seq x y z
N MET A 1 -3.00 -11.36 1.67
CA MET A 1 -2.37 -11.30 0.34
C MET A 1 -2.03 -12.71 -0.06
N ASP A 2 -2.32 -13.05 -1.30
CA ASP A 2 -1.92 -14.32 -1.89
C ASP A 2 -0.48 -14.20 -2.38
N LYS A 3 0.37 -15.14 -1.95
CA LYS A 3 1.78 -15.22 -2.35
C LYS A 3 1.89 -16.13 -3.57
N SER A 4 2.44 -15.61 -4.65
CA SER A 4 2.78 -16.39 -5.84
C SER A 4 4.09 -17.18 -5.66
N SER A 5 4.31 -18.17 -6.51
CA SER A 5 5.55 -18.97 -6.54
C SER A 5 6.80 -18.14 -6.85
N THR A 6 6.64 -16.99 -7.51
CA THR A 6 7.72 -16.04 -7.84
C THR A 6 7.97 -15.01 -6.74
N GLY A 7 7.27 -15.09 -5.61
CA GLY A 7 7.45 -14.19 -4.47
C GLY A 7 6.68 -12.87 -4.55
N VAL A 8 5.82 -12.69 -5.56
CA VAL A 8 4.89 -11.55 -5.64
C VAL A 8 3.71 -11.77 -4.71
N PHE A 9 3.38 -10.77 -3.90
CA PHE A 9 2.21 -10.75 -3.03
C PHE A 9 1.12 -9.87 -3.66
N SER A 10 -0.12 -10.36 -3.70
CA SER A 10 -1.24 -9.63 -4.30
C SER A 10 -2.51 -9.73 -3.46
N LEU A 11 -3.40 -8.75 -3.59
CA LEU A 11 -4.72 -8.71 -2.99
C LEU A 11 -5.64 -7.86 -3.86
N SER A 12 -6.89 -8.29 -4.04
CA SER A 12 -7.92 -7.51 -4.71
C SER A 12 -8.97 -7.03 -3.71
N LEU A 13 -9.23 -5.72 -3.67
CA LEU A 13 -10.22 -5.11 -2.79
C LEU A 13 -11.18 -4.25 -3.63
N LYS A 14 -12.47 -4.30 -3.29
CA LYS A 14 -13.45 -3.35 -3.82
C LYS A 14 -13.42 -2.09 -2.95
N LEU A 15 -13.06 -0.96 -3.54
CA LEU A 15 -12.99 0.33 -2.86
C LEU A 15 -13.98 1.29 -3.52
N TYR A 16 -14.58 2.16 -2.71
CA TYR A 16 -15.31 3.31 -3.25
C TYR A 16 -14.31 4.32 -3.86
N PRO A 17 -14.75 5.14 -4.83
CA PRO A 17 -13.96 6.25 -5.33
C PRO A 17 -13.52 7.17 -4.18
N GLY A 18 -12.27 7.61 -4.23
CA GLY A 18 -11.71 8.47 -3.19
C GLY A 18 -10.21 8.28 -2.97
N ARG A 19 -9.75 8.96 -1.92
CA ARG A 19 -8.36 8.99 -1.48
C ARG A 19 -8.12 7.93 -0.42
N HIS A 20 -7.22 7.00 -0.70
CA HIS A 20 -6.84 5.91 0.21
C HIS A 20 -5.34 5.98 0.53
N GLU A 21 -4.98 5.77 1.79
CA GLU A 21 -3.59 5.67 2.23
C GLU A 21 -3.27 4.21 2.55
N ILE A 22 -2.18 3.71 2.00
CA ILE A 22 -1.79 2.30 2.09
C ILE A 22 -0.34 2.21 2.55
N LYS A 23 -0.05 1.20 3.36
CA LYS A 23 1.30 0.84 3.80
C LYS A 23 1.39 -0.67 3.93
N PHE A 24 2.59 -1.22 3.70
CA PHE A 24 2.84 -2.65 3.76
C PHE A 24 3.55 -3.02 5.07
N VAL A 25 3.21 -4.17 5.63
CA VAL A 25 4.00 -4.80 6.70
C VAL A 25 4.70 -6.00 6.07
N VAL A 26 6.02 -5.91 5.93
CA VAL A 26 6.86 -6.98 5.38
C VAL A 26 7.74 -7.49 6.50
N ASP A 27 7.56 -8.74 6.89
CA ASP A 27 8.30 -9.40 7.98
C ASP A 27 8.28 -8.60 9.29
N GLY A 28 7.11 -8.06 9.64
CA GLY A 28 6.91 -7.26 10.86
C GLY A 28 7.40 -5.82 10.77
N ILE A 29 7.98 -5.41 9.64
CA ILE A 29 8.51 -4.07 9.42
C ILE A 29 7.58 -3.29 8.47
N TRP A 30 7.24 -2.08 8.88
CA TRP A 30 6.50 -1.14 8.04
C TRP A 30 7.35 -0.69 6.84
N LYS A 31 6.79 -0.82 5.64
CA LYS A 31 7.42 -0.48 4.36
C LYS A 31 6.45 0.31 3.48
N ILE A 32 7.02 1.27 2.77
CA ILE A 32 6.36 2.02 1.70
C ILE A 32 6.88 1.53 0.35
N ASP A 33 6.06 1.62 -0.68
CA ASP A 33 6.46 1.44 -2.07
C ASP A 33 7.08 2.76 -2.58
N PRO A 34 8.39 2.83 -2.83
CA PRO A 34 9.05 4.06 -3.26
C PRO A 34 8.64 4.50 -4.69
N LEU A 35 7.96 3.64 -5.45
CA LEU A 35 7.52 3.93 -6.81
C LEU A 35 6.11 4.54 -6.87
N ARG A 36 5.44 4.69 -5.72
CA ARG A 36 4.11 5.30 -5.61
C ARG A 36 4.19 6.66 -4.92
N PRO A 37 3.22 7.56 -5.18
CA PRO A 37 3.18 8.84 -4.46
C PRO A 37 3.11 8.61 -2.95
N ILE A 38 3.84 9.41 -2.19
CA ILE A 38 3.94 9.33 -0.73
C ILE A 38 3.25 10.54 -0.11
N VAL A 39 2.52 10.31 0.98
CA VAL A 39 1.91 11.35 1.80
C VAL A 39 2.47 11.26 3.22
N HIS A 40 2.65 12.43 3.83
CA HIS A 40 3.16 12.56 5.19
C HIS A 40 2.04 13.08 6.06
N ASN A 41 1.65 12.31 7.08
CA ASN A 41 0.61 12.71 8.01
C ASN A 41 1.02 12.34 9.44
N ASP A 42 1.04 13.32 10.34
CA ASP A 42 1.34 13.11 11.77
C ASP A 42 2.61 12.27 12.06
N GLY A 43 3.67 12.47 11.26
CA GLY A 43 4.92 11.71 11.39
C GLY A 43 4.90 10.32 10.76
N HIS A 44 3.85 9.98 10.01
CA HIS A 44 3.75 8.73 9.24
C HIS A 44 3.85 8.99 7.73
N GLU A 45 4.63 8.17 7.06
CA GLU A 45 4.73 8.15 5.59
C GLU A 45 3.89 7.01 5.02
N ASN A 46 2.91 7.29 4.16
CA ASN A 46 2.07 6.26 3.52
C ASN A 46 2.08 6.42 2.00
N ASN A 47 1.79 5.36 1.27
CA ASN A 47 1.51 5.47 -0.16
C ASN A 47 0.09 5.98 -0.39
N LEU A 48 -0.05 6.90 -1.33
CA LEU A 48 -1.33 7.43 -1.78
C LEU A 48 -1.87 6.59 -2.93
N PHE A 49 -3.13 6.19 -2.81
CA PHE A 49 -3.86 5.48 -3.85
C PHE A 49 -5.19 6.17 -4.10
N ILE A 50 -5.41 6.62 -5.34
CA ILE A 50 -6.63 7.31 -5.76
C ILE A 50 -7.45 6.36 -6.60
N VAL A 51 -8.69 6.12 -6.17
CA VAL A 51 -9.69 5.36 -6.94
C VAL A 51 -10.66 6.36 -7.55
N THR A 52 -10.82 6.32 -8.86
CA THR A 52 -11.74 7.18 -9.63
C THR A 52 -12.96 6.42 -10.08
#